data_AF-A0A7V6NGY5-F1
#
_entry.id   AF-A0A7V6NGY5-F1
#
_cell.length_a   1.000
_cell.length_b   1.000
_cell.length_c   1.000
_cell.angle_alpha   90.00
_cell.angle_beta   90.00
_cell.angle_gamma   90.00
#
_symmetry.space_group_name_H-M   'P 1'
#
loop_
_entity.id
_entity.type
_entity.pdbx_description
1 polymer ?
#
loop_
_entity_poly.entity_id
_entity_poly.type
_entity_poly.pdbx_seq_one_letter_code
_entity_poly.pdbx_strand_id
1 'polypeptide(L)'
;MNPDKAKSVEICNYVNYVEWTEMHQPFMLLHELCHQYHDISLTFDHPGIIEAFEHAKATGLYKNTQYHHGNGIYSTVAQAYALTNHHEYFAELSEAFWGENDYFPFNRQELKEYDPMGYHVLEKIWTLDGQLILNSY
;
A
#
# COMPACT_ATOMS: atom_id res chain seq x y z
N MET A 1 2.53 1.12 25.47
CA MET A 1 1.79 0.26 24.52
C MET A 1 1.10 -0.84 25.32
N ASN A 2 -0.18 -1.14 25.05
CA ASN A 2 -0.90 -2.22 25.73
C ASN A 2 -0.40 -3.58 25.18
N PRO A 3 0.19 -4.48 26.00
CA PRO A 3 0.67 -5.78 25.55
C PRO A 3 -0.40 -6.65 24.87
N ASP A 4 -1.65 -6.54 25.31
CA ASP A 4 -2.77 -7.33 24.78
C ASP A 4 -3.17 -6.90 23.35
N LYS A 5 -2.74 -5.71 22.93
CA LYS A 5 -2.98 -5.17 21.59
C LYS A 5 -1.77 -5.32 20.66
N ALA A 6 -0.71 -6.01 21.10
CA ALA A 6 0.46 -6.23 20.26
C ALA A 6 0.04 -6.90 18.94
N LYS A 7 0.56 -6.37 17.83
CA LYS A 7 0.28 -6.86 16.47
C LYS A 7 -1.19 -6.81 16.04
N SER A 8 -2.02 -5.99 16.68
CA SER A 8 -3.41 -5.77 16.25
C SER A 8 -3.52 -4.51 15.38
N VAL A 9 -4.47 -4.50 14.45
CA VAL A 9 -4.94 -3.28 13.80
C VAL A 9 -5.96 -2.60 14.70
N GLU A 10 -5.79 -1.30 14.97
CA GLU A 10 -6.68 -0.52 15.83
C GLU A 10 -7.21 0.73 15.12
N ILE A 11 -8.53 0.81 14.98
CA ILE A 11 -9.20 2.05 14.56
C ILE A 11 -9.34 2.95 15.80
N CYS A 12 -8.42 3.89 15.96
CA CYS A 12 -8.38 4.78 17.12
C CYS A 12 -9.47 5.86 17.10
N ASN A 13 -9.91 6.27 15.91
CA ASN A 13 -10.97 7.25 15.72
C ASN A 13 -11.88 6.82 14.55
N TYR A 14 -13.06 6.30 14.89
CA TYR A 14 -14.00 5.79 13.89
C TYR A 14 -14.61 6.90 13.02
N VAL A 15 -14.70 8.15 13.52
CA VAL A 15 -15.25 9.29 12.77
C VAL A 15 -14.30 9.61 11.63
N ASN A 16 -13.02 9.82 11.93
CA ASN A 16 -12.01 10.08 10.89
C ASN A 16 -11.90 8.91 9.91
N TYR A 17 -11.94 7.67 10.41
CA TYR A 17 -11.90 6.49 9.54
C TYR A 17 -13.06 6.50 8.53
N VAL A 18 -14.31 6.70 8.98
CA VAL A 18 -15.47 6.77 8.08
C VAL A 18 -15.35 7.96 7.12
N GLU A 19 -15.00 9.14 7.62
CA GLU A 19 -14.86 10.34 6.79
C GLU A 19 -13.78 10.19 5.70
N TRP A 20 -12.62 9.63 6.03
CA TRP A 20 -11.53 9.45 5.09
C TRP A 20 -11.80 8.34 4.07
N THR A 21 -12.39 7.22 4.51
CA THR A 21 -12.76 6.09 3.62
C THR A 21 -13.85 6.47 2.64
N GLU A 22 -14.83 7.30 3.05
CA GLU A 22 -15.85 7.82 2.14
C GLU A 22 -15.31 8.89 1.17
N MET A 23 -14.25 9.60 1.55
CA MET A 23 -13.73 10.72 0.79
C MET A 23 -12.69 10.31 -0.26
N HIS A 24 -11.61 9.65 0.14
CA HIS A 24 -10.45 9.43 -0.74
C HIS A 24 -9.53 8.27 -0.36
N GLN A 25 -9.70 7.62 0.80
CA GLN A 25 -8.85 6.50 1.25
C GLN A 25 -9.68 5.23 1.47
N PRO A 26 -10.34 4.67 0.43
CA PRO A 26 -11.27 3.56 0.59
C PRO A 26 -10.61 2.26 1.09
N PHE A 27 -9.29 2.12 0.91
CA PHE A 27 -8.53 0.93 1.30
C PHE A 27 -7.67 1.12 2.55
N MET A 28 -7.94 2.13 3.38
CA MET A 28 -7.23 2.36 4.65
C MET A 28 -7.21 1.15 5.59
N LEU A 29 -8.30 0.38 5.69
CA LEU A 29 -8.28 -0.83 6.52
C LEU A 29 -7.35 -1.89 5.93
N LEU A 30 -7.30 -2.00 4.60
CA LEU A 30 -6.36 -2.90 3.92
C LEU A 30 -4.92 -2.46 4.17
N HIS A 31 -4.63 -1.15 4.11
CA HIS A 31 -3.32 -0.58 4.43
C HIS A 31 -2.78 -1.09 5.78
N GLU A 32 -3.59 -0.94 6.83
CA GLU A 32 -3.20 -1.36 8.18
C GLU A 32 -3.09 -2.89 8.30
N LEU A 33 -3.94 -3.65 7.61
CA LEU A 33 -3.81 -5.11 7.52
C LEU A 33 -2.55 -5.54 6.77
N CYS A 34 -2.11 -4.78 5.76
CA CYS A 34 -0.85 -5.01 5.06
C CYS A 34 0.34 -4.77 6.00
N HIS A 35 0.33 -3.73 6.83
CA HIS A 35 1.35 -3.55 7.88
C HIS A 35 1.40 -4.74 8.84
N GLN A 36 0.23 -5.21 9.30
CA GLN A 36 0.14 -6.37 10.17
C GLN A 36 0.68 -7.64 9.50
N TYR A 37 0.33 -7.88 8.23
CA TYR A 37 0.82 -9.01 7.47
C TYR A 37 2.34 -8.92 7.23
N HIS A 38 2.86 -7.73 6.96
CA HIS A 38 4.28 -7.48 6.77
C HIS A 38 5.06 -7.79 8.04
N ASP A 39 4.56 -7.44 9.23
CA ASP A 39 5.15 -7.85 10.53
C ASP A 39 5.08 -9.37 10.70
N ILE A 40 3.87 -9.93 10.67
CA ILE A 40 3.62 -11.31 11.14
C ILE A 40 4.19 -12.35 10.18
N SER A 41 3.97 -12.18 8.88
CA SER A 41 4.26 -13.19 7.87
C SER A 41 5.58 -12.94 7.14
N LEU A 42 5.98 -11.67 7.02
CA LEU A 42 7.12 -11.24 6.23
C LEU A 42 8.25 -10.61 7.08
N THR A 43 8.05 -10.54 8.40
CA THR A 43 9.01 -10.07 9.42
C THR A 43 9.53 -8.65 9.25
N PHE A 44 8.86 -7.81 8.45
CA PHE A 44 9.36 -6.50 7.97
C PHE A 44 10.67 -6.52 7.18
N ASP A 45 11.31 -7.68 7.02
CA ASP A 45 12.65 -7.83 6.45
C ASP A 45 12.61 -8.57 5.10
N HIS A 46 11.43 -8.61 4.45
CA HIS A 46 11.29 -9.31 3.19
C HIS A 46 12.18 -8.67 2.10
N PRO A 47 13.19 -9.40 1.59
CA PRO A 47 14.25 -8.80 0.78
C PRO A 47 13.73 -8.21 -0.54
N GLY A 48 12.71 -8.83 -1.14
CA GLY A 48 12.10 -8.31 -2.36
C GLY A 48 11.40 -6.96 -2.18
N ILE A 49 10.79 -6.72 -1.01
CA ILE A 49 10.12 -5.44 -0.73
C ILE A 49 11.18 -4.36 -0.55
N ILE A 50 12.21 -4.65 0.26
CA ILE A 50 13.33 -3.72 0.51
C ILE A 50 14.03 -3.36 -0.80
N GLU A 51 14.33 -4.35 -1.64
CA GLU A 51 14.99 -4.12 -2.93
C GLU A 51 14.15 -3.26 -3.87
N ALA A 52 12.85 -3.55 -4.01
CA ALA A 52 11.95 -2.76 -4.84
C ALA A 52 11.80 -1.32 -4.32
N PHE A 53 11.70 -1.15 -3.00
CA PHE A 53 11.65 0.17 -2.37
C PHE A 53 12.92 0.99 -2.63
N GLU A 54 14.11 0.40 -2.44
CA GLU A 54 15.37 1.09 -2.69
C GLU A 54 15.55 1.41 -4.20
N HIS A 55 15.11 0.52 -5.08
CA HIS A 55 15.05 0.80 -6.52
C HIS A 55 14.12 1.98 -6.83
N ALA A 56 12.90 2.02 -6.28
CA ALA A 56 11.96 3.11 -6.48
C ALA A 56 12.55 4.46 -6.01
N LYS A 57 13.20 4.48 -4.85
CA LYS A 57 13.92 5.67 -4.35
C LYS A 57 15.06 6.11 -5.28
N ALA A 58 15.87 5.16 -5.75
CA ALA A 58 17.03 5.43 -6.59
C ALA A 58 16.65 5.95 -7.98
N THR A 59 15.54 5.43 -8.53
CA THR A 59 15.02 5.83 -9.84
C THR A 59 14.11 7.06 -9.80
N GLY A 60 13.74 7.52 -8.60
CA GLY A 60 12.92 8.71 -8.41
C GLY A 60 11.43 8.48 -8.65
N LEU A 61 10.97 7.23 -8.64
CA LEU A 61 9.54 6.91 -8.62
C LEU A 61 8.87 7.57 -7.40
N TYR A 62 7.57 7.81 -7.52
CA TYR A 62 6.71 8.41 -6.51
C TYR A 62 7.10 9.84 -6.09
N LYS A 63 8.02 10.51 -6.79
CA LYS A 63 8.33 11.93 -6.63
C LYS A 63 7.53 12.78 -7.62
N ASN A 64 7.17 13.99 -7.22
CA ASN A 64 6.33 14.90 -8.00
C ASN A 64 5.08 14.20 -8.56
N THR A 65 4.45 13.37 -7.72
CA THR A 65 3.35 12.48 -8.12
C THR A 65 1.99 13.16 -7.93
N GLN A 66 0.93 12.55 -8.45
CA GLN A 66 -0.43 13.00 -8.19
C GLN A 66 -0.97 12.42 -6.88
N TYR A 67 -1.80 13.22 -6.21
CA TYR A 67 -2.57 12.86 -5.03
C TYR A 67 -4.04 13.21 -5.27
N HIS A 68 -4.93 12.27 -4.97
CA HIS A 68 -6.38 12.41 -5.05
C HIS A 68 -6.95 12.83 -3.69
N HIS A 69 -7.57 14.01 -3.65
CA HIS A 69 -8.21 14.53 -2.44
C HIS A 69 -9.66 14.05 -2.29
N GLY A 70 -10.12 13.17 -3.17
CA GLY A 70 -11.53 12.78 -3.27
C GLY A 70 -12.35 13.72 -4.14
N ASN A 71 -13.60 13.34 -4.42
CA ASN A 71 -14.54 14.13 -5.25
C ASN A 71 -13.98 14.56 -6.62
N GLY A 72 -13.03 13.78 -7.18
CA GLY A 72 -12.36 14.08 -8.45
C GLY A 72 -11.36 15.24 -8.39
N ILE A 73 -10.94 15.67 -7.20
CA ILE A 73 -9.95 16.74 -7.00
C ILE A 73 -8.55 16.13 -6.92
N TYR A 74 -7.62 16.64 -7.72
CA TYR A 74 -6.23 16.16 -7.78
C TYR A 74 -5.24 17.30 -7.59
N SER A 75 -4.09 16.98 -7.02
CA SER A 75 -2.95 17.89 -6.93
C SER A 75 -1.63 17.15 -7.17
N THR A 76 -0.59 17.89 -7.54
CA THR A 76 0.78 17.34 -7.54
C THR A 76 1.43 17.59 -6.19
N VAL A 77 2.00 16.53 -5.61
CA VAL A 77 2.74 16.56 -4.35
C VAL A 77 4.21 16.21 -4.58
N ALA A 78 5.09 16.67 -3.71
CA ALA A 78 6.54 16.43 -3.87
C ALA A 78 6.92 14.94 -3.81
N GLN A 79 6.20 14.14 -3.01
CA GLN A 79 6.40 12.70 -2.89
C GLN A 79 5.13 12.00 -2.42
N ALA A 80 4.93 10.74 -2.83
CA ALA A 80 3.90 9.86 -2.29
C ALA A 80 4.24 9.38 -0.88
N TYR A 81 3.23 8.95 -0.13
CA TYR A 81 3.43 8.37 1.20
C TYR A 81 4.25 7.07 1.16
N ALA A 82 4.15 6.31 0.07
CA ALA A 82 4.95 5.12 -0.23
C ALA A 82 6.48 5.33 -0.14
N LEU A 83 7.00 6.57 -0.23
CA LEU A 83 8.45 6.83 -0.08
C LEU A 83 8.93 7.00 1.36
N THR A 84 8.04 6.95 2.35
CA THR A 84 8.38 7.17 3.75
C THR A 84 9.31 6.08 4.29
N ASN A 85 8.98 4.81 4.03
CA ASN A 85 9.79 3.63 4.34
C ASN A 85 9.25 2.41 3.55
N HIS A 86 9.94 1.27 3.62
CA HIS A 86 9.55 0.07 2.88
C HIS A 86 8.27 -0.60 3.41
N HIS A 87 7.81 -0.27 4.63
CA HIS A 87 6.51 -0.73 5.14
C HIS A 87 5.38 0.03 4.45
N GLU A 88 5.45 1.37 4.43
CA GLU A 88 4.46 2.22 3.75
C GLU A 88 4.44 1.95 2.25
N TYR A 89 5.61 1.75 1.65
CA TYR A 89 5.72 1.30 0.27
C TYR A 89 4.90 0.03 0.01
N PHE A 90 5.06 -1.00 0.85
CA PHE A 90 4.32 -2.24 0.68
C PHE A 90 2.80 -2.05 0.86
N ALA A 91 2.38 -1.28 1.86
CA ALA A 91 0.96 -1.04 2.14
C ALA A 91 0.27 -0.25 1.02
N GLU A 92 0.82 0.89 0.63
CA GLU A 92 0.30 1.76 -0.45
C GLU A 92 0.21 1.02 -1.79
N LEU A 93 1.26 0.27 -2.15
CA LEU A 93 1.24 -0.50 -3.39
C LEU A 93 0.20 -1.62 -3.32
N SER A 94 -0.09 -2.16 -2.13
CA SER A 94 -1.10 -3.21 -1.95
C SER A 94 -2.51 -2.65 -2.08
N GLU A 95 -2.74 -1.39 -1.68
CA GLU A 95 -3.99 -0.68 -1.98
C GLU A 95 -4.20 -0.57 -3.48
N ALA A 96 -3.20 -0.06 -4.23
CA ALA A 96 -3.27 0.00 -5.69
C ALA A 96 -3.43 -1.40 -6.32
N PHE A 97 -2.78 -2.43 -5.79
CA PHE A 97 -2.81 -3.79 -6.35
C PHE A 97 -4.19 -4.46 -6.21
N TRP A 98 -4.84 -4.33 -5.06
CA TRP A 98 -6.14 -4.96 -4.80
C TRP A 98 -7.34 -4.06 -5.08
N GLY A 99 -7.14 -2.75 -5.12
CA GLY A 99 -8.20 -1.76 -5.14
C GLY A 99 -7.75 -0.42 -5.71
N GLU A 100 -7.84 0.61 -4.88
CA GLU A 100 -7.59 2.01 -5.23
C GLU A 100 -6.66 2.63 -4.18
N ASN A 101 -5.64 3.35 -4.66
CA ASN A 101 -4.75 4.17 -3.84
C ASN A 101 -5.09 5.65 -4.03
N ASP A 102 -4.75 6.49 -3.05
CA ASP A 102 -4.94 7.95 -3.12
C ASP A 102 -3.72 8.69 -3.71
N TYR A 103 -2.54 8.07 -3.71
CA TYR A 103 -1.36 8.52 -4.46
C TYR A 103 -1.19 7.72 -5.75
N PHE A 104 -0.83 8.39 -6.85
CA PHE A 104 -0.48 7.70 -8.09
C PHE A 104 0.75 6.80 -7.89
N PRO A 105 0.72 5.54 -8.36
CA PRO A 105 -0.29 4.90 -9.20
C PRO A 105 -1.56 4.51 -8.42
N PHE A 106 -2.74 4.84 -8.97
CA PHE A 106 -4.01 4.73 -8.26
C PHE A 106 -4.61 3.33 -8.33
N ASN A 107 -4.24 2.51 -9.31
CA ASN A 107 -4.80 1.18 -9.49
C ASN A 107 -3.75 0.18 -10.01
N ARG A 108 -4.16 -1.10 -10.05
CA ARG A 108 -3.28 -2.21 -10.37
C ARG A 108 -2.62 -2.11 -11.75
N GLN A 109 -3.34 -1.59 -12.74
CA GLN A 109 -2.82 -1.48 -14.10
C GLN A 109 -1.75 -0.38 -14.17
N GLU A 110 -2.03 0.78 -13.58
CA GLU A 110 -1.06 1.87 -13.46
C GLU A 110 0.17 1.44 -12.67
N LEU A 111 -0.01 0.72 -11.56
CA LEU A 111 1.10 0.19 -10.77
C LEU A 111 2.00 -0.73 -11.61
N LYS A 112 1.40 -1.63 -12.39
CA LYS A 112 2.14 -2.54 -13.27
C LYS A 112 3.00 -1.82 -14.30
N GLU A 113 2.51 -0.70 -14.82
CA GLU A 113 3.21 0.10 -15.84
C GLU A 113 4.26 1.02 -15.21
N TYR A 114 3.93 1.64 -14.07
CA TYR A 114 4.75 2.66 -13.43
C TYR A 114 5.89 2.07 -12.59
N ASP A 115 5.59 1.07 -11.75
CA ASP A 115 6.57 0.35 -10.93
C ASP A 115 6.45 -1.16 -11.16
N PRO A 116 6.95 -1.67 -12.30
CA PRO A 116 6.88 -3.08 -12.62
C PRO A 116 7.67 -3.96 -11.63
N MET A 117 8.69 -3.42 -10.95
CA MET A 117 9.47 -4.15 -9.96
C MET A 117 8.66 -4.36 -8.68
N GLY A 118 8.07 -3.27 -8.15
CA GLY A 118 7.13 -3.32 -7.04
C GLY A 118 5.95 -4.25 -7.35
N TYR A 119 5.33 -4.08 -8.51
CA TYR A 119 4.22 -4.94 -8.96
C TYR A 119 4.59 -6.44 -8.90
N HIS A 120 5.75 -6.82 -9.42
CA HIS A 120 6.20 -8.22 -9.44
C HIS A 120 6.42 -8.80 -8.03
N VAL A 121 6.91 -7.98 -7.11
CA VAL A 121 7.06 -8.37 -5.71
C VAL A 121 5.68 -8.62 -5.08
N LEU A 122 4.73 -7.71 -5.30
CA LEU A 122 3.35 -7.87 -4.82
C LEU A 122 2.68 -9.10 -5.43
N GLU A 123 2.85 -9.34 -6.73
CA GLU A 123 2.28 -10.52 -7.39
C GLU A 123 2.76 -11.82 -6.74
N LYS A 124 4.06 -11.92 -6.43
CA LYS A 124 4.62 -13.10 -5.73
C LYS A 124 4.12 -13.27 -4.30
N ILE A 125 3.88 -12.17 -3.59
CA ILE A 125 3.41 -12.22 -2.19
C ILE A 125 1.92 -12.59 -2.14
N TRP A 126 1.13 -11.99 -3.02
CA TRP A 126 -0.33 -12.07 -2.99
C TRP A 126 -0.93 -13.22 -3.82
N THR A 127 -0.11 -13.93 -4.60
CA THR A 127 -0.55 -15.09 -5.39
C THR A 127 0.23 -16.35 -5.03
N LEU A 128 -0.43 -17.51 -5.08
CA LEU A 128 0.20 -18.83 -5.06
C LEU A 128 0.08 -19.40 -6.48
N ASP A 129 1.21 -19.75 -7.10
CA ASP A 129 1.28 -20.32 -8.46
C ASP A 129 0.58 -19.49 -9.55
N GLY A 130 0.53 -18.16 -9.40
CA GLY A 130 -0.12 -17.26 -10.36
C GLY A 130 -1.65 -17.24 -10.26
N GLN A 131 -2.23 -17.90 -9.25
CA GLN A 131 -3.63 -17.75 -8.87
C GLN A 131 -3.73 -16.91 -7.59
N LEU A 132 -4.70 -15.98 -7.58
CA LEU A 132 -5.01 -15.21 -6.37
C LEU A 132 -5.35 -16.19 -5.25
N ILE A 133 -4.79 -15.97 -4.06
CA ILE A 133 -5.16 -16.73 -2.85
C ILE A 133 -6.54 -16.24 -2.39
N LEU A 134 -7.57 -16.56 -3.16
CA LEU A 134 -8.95 -16.52 -2.70
C LEU A 134 -9.36 -17.98 -2.60
N ASN A 135 -9.08 -18.60 -1.45
CA ASN A 135 -9.83 -19.77 -1.07
C ASN A 135 -11.29 -19.30 -0.92
N SER A 136 -12.08 -19.55 -1.95
CA SER A 136 -13.53 -19.35 -1.93
C SER A 136 -14.11 -20.19 -0.81
N TYR A 137 -14.57 -19.51 0.24
CA TYR A 137 -15.55 -20.03 1.19
C TYR A 137 -16.95 -19.72 0.68
#